data_AF-A0A7V9ZNJ7-F1
#
_entry.id   AF-A0A7V9ZNJ7-F1
#
_cell.length_a   1.000
_cell.length_b   1.000
_cell.length_c   1.000
_cell.angle_alpha   90.00
_cell.angle_beta   90.00
_cell.angle_gamma   90.00
#
_symmetry.space_group_name_H-M   'P 1'
#
loop_
_entity.id
_entity.type
_entity.pdbx_description
1 polymer ?
#
loop_
_entity_poly.entity_id
_entity_poly.type
_entity_poly.pdbx_seq_one_letter_code
_entity_poly.pdbx_strand_id
1 'polypeptide(L)'
;MEKGISEIWGRAELDEGQSTEVYRAMRSLLCATCGTVIAEGMLFTRRKVKGIGLSIMPQCPKCAPFTLQADRKERSALLQSLLIEQPADSSPEADSQAQAKAKSVDEEVQRRLGPALKRSRHRRK
;
A
#
# COMPACT_ATOMS: atom_id res chain seq x y z
N MET A 1 -19.74 -14.50 -5.65
CA MET A 1 -18.51 -13.69 -5.80
C MET A 1 -17.74 -14.25 -6.97
N GLU A 2 -17.70 -13.55 -8.11
CA GLU A 2 -16.87 -13.94 -9.24
C GLU A 2 -15.40 -13.76 -8.85
N LYS A 3 -14.60 -14.82 -8.96
CA LYS A 3 -13.15 -14.73 -8.73
C LYS A 3 -12.54 -13.98 -9.92
N GLY A 4 -12.10 -12.75 -9.70
CA GLY A 4 -11.38 -11.96 -10.70
C GLY A 4 -10.15 -12.72 -11.22
N ILE A 5 -9.81 -12.53 -12.49
CA ILE A 5 -8.68 -13.22 -13.13
C ILE A 5 -7.32 -12.62 -12.76
N SER A 6 -7.31 -11.40 -12.25
CA SER A 6 -6.13 -10.68 -11.79
C SER A 6 -6.49 -9.55 -10.84
N GLU A 7 -5.53 -9.14 -10.03
CA GLU A 7 -5.61 -8.02 -9.10
C GLU A 7 -4.63 -6.91 -9.53
N ILE A 8 -4.94 -5.64 -9.27
CA ILE A 8 -4.00 -4.53 -9.49
C ILE A 8 -2.98 -4.52 -8.34
N TRP A 9 -1.70 -4.66 -8.67
CA TRP A 9 -0.60 -4.68 -7.70
C TRP A 9 0.03 -3.29 -7.49
N GLY A 10 0.09 -2.47 -8.53
CA GLY A 10 0.69 -1.14 -8.47
C GLY A 10 0.95 -0.52 -9.83
N ARG A 11 1.80 0.51 -9.87
CA ARG A 11 2.27 1.14 -11.11
C ARG A 11 3.70 0.73 -11.43
N ALA A 12 3.99 0.63 -12.71
CA ALA A 12 5.33 0.44 -13.24
C ALA A 12 5.58 1.38 -14.41
N GLU A 13 6.84 1.44 -14.80
CA GLU A 13 7.30 2.09 -16.00
C GLU A 13 7.77 1.03 -16.98
N LEU A 14 7.25 1.07 -18.21
CA LEU A 14 7.74 0.25 -19.32
C LEU A 14 9.07 0.80 -19.81
N ASP A 15 9.86 -0.01 -20.51
CA ASP A 15 11.13 0.44 -21.14
C ASP A 15 10.93 1.62 -22.11
N GLU A 16 9.73 1.76 -22.67
CA GLU A 16 9.34 2.89 -23.52
C GLU A 16 9.05 4.20 -22.74
N GLY A 17 9.30 4.23 -21.42
CA GLY A 17 9.05 5.37 -20.52
C GLY A 17 7.57 5.62 -20.21
N GLN A 18 6.69 4.70 -20.61
CA GLN A 18 5.26 4.81 -20.36
C GLN A 18 4.89 4.21 -19.01
N SER A 19 4.14 4.96 -18.20
CA SER A 19 3.57 4.45 -16.95
C SER A 19 2.40 3.50 -17.26
N THR A 20 2.39 2.35 -16.59
CA THR A 20 1.36 1.31 -16.75
C THR A 20 0.97 0.70 -15.41
N GLU A 21 -0.21 0.10 -15.36
CA GLU A 21 -0.63 -0.72 -14.22
C GLU A 21 -0.01 -2.12 -14.31
N VAL A 22 0.49 -2.59 -13.18
CA VAL A 22 0.94 -3.97 -13.01
C VAL A 22 -0.11 -4.75 -12.28
N TYR A 23 -0.36 -5.96 -12.78
CA TYR A 23 -1.36 -6.86 -12.26
C TYR A 23 -0.69 -8.12 -11.72
N ARG A 24 -1.31 -8.72 -10.71
CA ARG A 24 -0.98 -10.05 -10.20
C ARG A 24 -1.99 -11.06 -10.72
N ALA A 25 -1.52 -12.15 -11.31
CA ALA A 25 -2.38 -13.21 -11.81
C ALA A 25 -3.02 -14.00 -10.66
N MET A 26 -4.35 -14.15 -10.67
CA MET A 26 -5.08 -14.94 -9.66
C MET A 26 -5.30 -16.39 -10.10
N ARG A 27 -4.89 -16.71 -11.32
CA ARG A 27 -4.86 -18.05 -11.95
C ARG A 27 -3.87 -18.00 -13.11
N SER A 28 -3.49 -19.15 -13.66
CA SER A 28 -2.64 -19.19 -14.87
C SER A 28 -3.30 -18.49 -16.05
N LEU A 29 -2.54 -17.63 -16.74
CA LEU A 29 -2.94 -16.89 -17.94
C LEU A 29 -1.94 -17.17 -19.09
N LEU A 30 -2.33 -16.83 -20.32
CA LEU A 30 -1.46 -16.90 -21.49
C LEU A 30 -1.11 -15.50 -21.96
N CYS A 31 0.17 -15.23 -22.21
CA CYS A 31 0.59 -13.97 -22.80
C CYS A 31 0.06 -13.85 -24.23
N ALA A 32 -0.63 -12.74 -24.54
CA ALA A 32 -1.21 -12.52 -25.86
C ALA A 32 -0.17 -12.26 -26.97
N THR A 33 1.10 -11.99 -26.62
CA THR A 33 2.17 -11.70 -27.58
C THR A 33 2.99 -12.94 -27.94
N CYS A 34 3.35 -13.77 -26.96
CA CYS A 34 4.22 -14.94 -27.19
C CYS A 34 3.59 -16.28 -26.77
N GLY A 35 2.36 -16.29 -26.24
CA GLY A 35 1.68 -17.51 -25.79
C GLY A 35 2.27 -18.14 -24.52
N THR A 36 3.32 -17.56 -23.92
CA THR A 36 3.91 -18.11 -22.70
C THR A 36 2.95 -18.06 -21.52
N VAL A 37 3.06 -19.05 -20.65
CA VAL A 37 2.25 -19.14 -19.43
C VAL A 37 2.71 -18.09 -18.42
N ILE A 38 1.77 -17.30 -17.93
CA ILE A 38 1.90 -16.43 -16.76
C ILE A 38 1.29 -17.22 -15.60
N ALA A 39 2.13 -17.77 -14.74
CA ALA A 39 1.67 -18.59 -13.63
C ALA A 39 0.87 -17.77 -12.60
N GLU A 40 0.08 -18.46 -11.76
CA GLU A 40 -0.60 -17.83 -10.63
C GLU A 40 0.41 -17.10 -9.72
N GLY A 41 0.03 -15.91 -9.26
CA GLY A 41 0.85 -15.05 -8.43
C GLY A 41 1.91 -14.23 -9.18
N MET A 42 2.16 -14.52 -10.47
CA MET A 42 3.12 -13.73 -11.26
C MET A 42 2.58 -12.35 -11.62
N LEU A 43 3.50 -11.41 -11.75
CA LEU A 43 3.22 -10.06 -12.22
C LEU A 43 3.24 -9.99 -13.74
N PHE A 44 2.33 -9.18 -14.28
CA PHE A 44 2.18 -8.96 -15.72
C PHE A 44 1.55 -7.59 -16.00
N THR A 45 1.65 -7.12 -17.23
CA THR A 45 1.01 -5.87 -17.68
C THR A 45 -0.14 -6.17 -18.63
N ARG A 46 -1.02 -5.19 -18.84
CA ARG A 46 -2.13 -5.31 -19.77
C ARG A 46 -1.99 -4.31 -20.91
N ARG A 47 -2.26 -4.76 -22.14
CA ARG A 47 -2.24 -3.92 -23.34
C ARG A 47 -3.63 -3.86 -23.96
N LYS A 48 -4.05 -2.68 -24.38
CA LYS A 48 -5.22 -2.49 -25.24
C LYS A 48 -4.86 -2.92 -26.67
N VAL A 49 -5.55 -3.93 -27.19
CA VAL A 49 -5.39 -4.34 -28.59
C VAL A 49 -6.38 -3.55 -29.44
N LYS A 50 -5.89 -2.86 -30.48
CA LYS A 50 -6.75 -2.16 -31.44
C LYS A 50 -7.33 -3.21 -32.40
N GLY A 51 -8.66 -3.39 -32.43
CA GLY A 51 -9.34 -4.42 -33.21
C GLY A 51 -10.84 -4.53 -32.89
N ILE A 52 -11.50 -5.63 -33.29
CA ILE A 52 -12.92 -5.92 -33.00
C ILE A 52 -13.11 -5.97 -31.47
N GLY A 53 -13.53 -4.84 -30.90
CA GLY A 53 -13.74 -4.65 -29.47
C GLY A 53 -12.53 -4.12 -28.71
N LEU A 54 -12.80 -3.39 -27.62
CA LEU A 54 -11.80 -2.96 -26.64
C LEU A 54 -11.35 -4.17 -25.80
N SER A 55 -10.46 -4.99 -26.38
CA SER A 55 -9.89 -6.13 -25.66
C SER A 55 -8.63 -5.73 -24.91
N ILE A 56 -8.62 -5.98 -23.60
CA ILE A 56 -7.47 -5.77 -22.73
C ILE A 56 -6.81 -7.12 -22.51
N MET A 57 -5.59 -7.29 -23.01
CA MET A 57 -4.90 -8.57 -23.08
C MET A 57 -3.64 -8.59 -22.20
N PRO A 58 -3.32 -9.73 -21.55
CA PRO A 58 -2.15 -9.85 -20.69
C PRO A 58 -0.83 -9.97 -21.49
N GLN A 59 0.23 -9.33 -20.99
CA GLN A 59 1.59 -9.42 -21.52
C GLN A 59 2.58 -9.85 -20.43
N CYS A 60 3.39 -10.86 -20.72
CA CYS A 60 4.40 -11.33 -19.78
C CYS A 60 5.56 -10.34 -19.65
N PRO A 61 6.34 -10.39 -18.56
CA PRO A 61 7.49 -9.50 -18.35
C PRO A 61 8.56 -9.57 -19.46
N LYS A 62 8.61 -10.65 -20.24
CA LYS A 62 9.52 -10.77 -21.38
C LYS A 62 9.06 -9.96 -22.61
N CYS A 63 7.74 -9.88 -22.83
CA CYS A 63 7.17 -9.17 -23.99
C CYS A 63 6.87 -7.71 -23.70
N ALA A 64 6.71 -7.35 -22.43
CA ALA A 64 6.58 -5.97 -21.98
C ALA A 64 7.38 -5.85 -20.68
N PRO A 65 8.72 -5.69 -20.77
CA PRO A 65 9.55 -5.46 -19.61
C PRO A 65 9.10 -4.18 -18.90
N PHE A 66 9.09 -4.23 -17.57
CA PHE A 66 8.68 -3.11 -16.75
C PHE A 66 9.49 -3.07 -15.46
N THR A 67 9.67 -1.87 -14.94
CA THR A 67 10.27 -1.63 -13.63
C THR A 67 9.18 -1.13 -12.69
N LEU A 68 8.93 -1.84 -11.60
CA LEU A 68 7.97 -1.42 -10.59
C LEU A 68 8.40 -0.07 -10.03
N GLN A 69 7.49 0.91 -10.07
CA GLN A 69 7.73 2.15 -9.36
C GLN A 69 7.63 1.82 -7.88
N ALA A 70 8.73 2.05 -7.15
CA ALA A 70 8.70 2.01 -5.71
C ALA A 70 7.61 2.99 -5.29
N ASP A 71 6.54 2.47 -4.73
CA ASP A 71 5.57 3.27 -4.03
C ASP A 71 6.39 4.08 -3.04
N ARG A 72 6.55 5.39 -3.28
CA ARG A 72 7.01 6.34 -2.28
C ARG A 72 5.88 6.44 -1.26
N LYS A 73 5.59 5.32 -0.59
CA LYS A 73 4.99 5.33 0.72
C LYS A 73 6.01 6.06 1.55
N GLU A 74 5.76 7.36 1.74
CA GLU A 74 5.96 8.02 3.01
C GLU A 74 5.75 6.95 4.07
N ARG A 75 6.84 6.32 4.54
CA ARG A 75 6.75 5.35 5.61
C ARG A 75 6.09 6.14 6.72
N SER A 76 4.85 5.80 7.05
CA SER A 76 4.06 6.58 8.00
C SER A 76 4.93 6.81 9.23
N ALA A 77 4.96 8.05 9.72
CA ALA A 77 5.85 8.41 10.83
C ALA A 77 5.68 7.44 12.03
N LEU A 78 4.49 6.85 12.17
CA LEU A 78 4.18 5.79 13.13
C LEU A 78 4.94 4.48 12.85
N LEU A 79 4.96 3.97 11.62
CA LEU A 79 5.75 2.78 11.29
C LEU A 79 7.25 3.03 11.43
N GLN A 80 7.71 4.25 11.12
CA GLN A 80 9.10 4.62 11.40
C GLN A 80 9.39 4.59 12.91
N SER A 81 8.50 5.14 13.75
CA SER A 81 8.68 5.16 15.20
C SER A 81 8.67 3.78 15.87
N LEU A 82 7.98 2.80 15.27
CA LEU A 82 7.95 1.42 15.77
C LEU A 82 9.19 0.61 15.37
N LEU A 83 9.88 1.04 14.30
CA LEU A 83 11.07 0.37 13.77
C LEU A 83 12.38 0.99 14.29
N ILE A 84 12.32 2.10 15.03
CA ILE A 84 13.47 2.62 15.76
C ILE A 84 13.64 1.73 16.99
N GLU A 85 14.64 0.85 16.96
CA GLU A 85 15.12 0.15 18.16
C GLU A 85 15.44 1.19 19.23
N GLN A 86 14.66 1.18 20.32
CA GLN A 86 15.02 1.96 21.49
C GLN A 86 16.32 1.37 22.06
N PRO A 87 17.40 2.15 22.19
CA PRO A 87 18.56 1.68 22.93
C PRO A 87 18.12 1.45 24.37
N ALA A 88 18.09 0.18 24.78
CA ALA A 88 18.13 -0.18 26.17
C ALA A 88 19.49 0.27 26.69
N ASP A 89 19.55 1.41 27.37
CA ASP A 89 20.12 1.53 28.71
C ASP A 89 20.27 2.99 29.18
N SER A 90 19.60 3.28 30.30
CA SER A 90 20.15 3.92 31.50
C SER A 90 20.59 5.40 31.44
N SER A 91 19.70 6.31 31.88
CA SER A 91 20.09 7.48 32.71
C SER A 91 18.87 8.07 33.46
N PRO A 92 18.95 8.32 34.79
CA PRO A 92 17.81 8.69 35.63
C PRO A 92 17.56 10.21 35.71
N GLU A 93 17.64 10.95 34.59
CA GLU A 93 17.42 12.42 34.60
C GLU A 93 16.35 12.90 33.60
N ALA A 94 15.54 12.00 33.03
CA ALA A 94 14.54 12.34 32.00
C ALA A 94 13.09 12.46 32.51
N ASP A 95 12.83 12.38 33.82
CA ASP A 95 11.45 12.34 34.33
C ASP A 95 10.70 13.69 34.28
N SER A 96 11.43 14.81 34.18
CA SER A 96 10.79 16.15 34.19
C SER A 96 10.24 16.58 32.83
N GLN A 97 10.77 16.07 31.70
CA GLN A 97 10.28 16.42 30.36
C GLN A 97 9.13 15.51 29.88
N ALA A 98 9.10 14.24 30.32
CA ALA A 98 8.04 13.30 29.95
C ALA A 98 6.67 13.72 30.52
N GLN A 99 6.63 14.25 31.75
CA GLN A 99 5.37 14.70 32.37
C GLN A 99 4.78 15.96 31.74
N ALA A 100 5.63 16.90 31.26
CA ALA A 100 5.15 18.10 30.57
C ALA A 100 4.55 17.76 29.19
N LYS A 101 5.17 16.81 28.48
CA LYS A 101 4.70 16.37 27.15
C LYS A 101 3.41 15.55 27.26
N ALA A 102 3.28 14.70 28.28
CA ALA A 102 2.05 13.95 28.56
C ALA A 102 0.84 14.86 28.82
N LYS A 103 1.02 15.92 29.64
CA LYS A 103 -0.04 16.91 29.91
C LYS A 103 -0.51 17.62 28.63
N SER A 104 0.41 17.96 27.73
CA SER A 104 0.06 18.60 26.44
C SER A 104 -0.74 17.69 25.52
N VAL A 105 -0.49 16.38 25.55
CA VAL A 105 -1.19 15.40 24.70
C VAL A 105 -2.60 15.15 25.23
N ASP A 106 -2.78 15.04 26.56
CA ASP A 106 -4.10 14.88 27.16
C ASP A 106 -5.01 16.10 26.92
N GLU A 107 -4.47 17.32 26.99
CA GLU A 107 -5.22 18.54 26.67
C GLU A 107 -5.64 18.60 25.19
N GLU A 108 -4.75 18.21 24.27
CA GLU A 108 -5.03 18.14 22.83
C GLU A 108 -6.09 17.08 22.50
N VAL A 109 -5.99 15.90 23.14
CA VAL A 109 -6.96 14.81 23.02
C VAL A 109 -8.33 15.23 23.58
N GLN A 110 -8.37 15.93 24.71
CA GLN A 110 -9.61 16.41 25.31
C GLN A 110 -10.27 17.51 24.45
N ARG A 111 -9.50 18.36 23.77
CA ARG A 111 -10.05 19.33 22.80
C ARG A 111 -10.64 18.64 21.56
N ARG A 112 -9.95 17.65 21.00
CA ARG A 112 -10.36 17.00 19.74
C ARG A 112 -11.47 15.97 19.93
N LEU A 113 -11.41 15.19 21.02
CA LEU A 113 -12.29 14.04 21.25
C LEU A 113 -13.25 14.23 22.44
N GLY A 114 -13.10 15.29 23.24
CA GLY A 114 -13.95 15.58 24.40
C GLY A 114 -15.45 15.56 24.09
N PRO A 115 -15.94 16.20 23.01
CA PRO A 115 -17.36 16.16 22.66
C PRO A 115 -17.88 14.76 22.28
N ALA A 116 -17.03 13.89 21.70
CA ALA A 116 -17.40 12.53 21.30
C ALA A 116 -17.39 11.56 22.48
N LEU A 117 -16.43 11.70 23.40
CA LEU A 117 -16.30 10.89 24.62
C LEU A 117 -17.37 11.20 25.67
N LYS A 118 -17.92 12.43 25.68
CA LYS A 118 -19.05 12.80 26.56
C LYS A 118 -20.35 12.10 26.16
N ARG A 119 -20.56 11.85 24.87
CA ARG A 119 -21.77 11.19 24.34
C ARG A 119 -21.79 9.68 24.58
N SER A 120 -20.64 9.02 24.64
CA SER A 120 -20.55 7.58 24.90
C SER A 120 -20.83 7.22 26.37
N ARG A 121 -20.49 8.11 27.31
CA ARG A 121 -20.79 7.90 28.75
C ARG A 121 -22.26 8.09 29.10
N HIS A 122 -23.04 8.83 28.31
CA HIS A 122 -24.46 9.06 28.60
C HIS A 122 -25.40 7.95 28.09
N ARG A 123 -24.89 7.04 27.24
CA ARG A 123 -25.64 5.88 26.71
C ARG A 123 -25.50 4.60 27.55
N ARG A 124 -24.73 4.64 28.65
CA ARG A 124 -24.70 3.58 29.67
C ARG A 124 -25.48 4.02 30.90
N LYS A 125 -26.79 4.19 30.73
CA LYS A 125 -27.80 4.11 31.78
C LYS A 125 -29.06 3.54 31.16
#